data_AF-Q4G412-F1
#
_entry.id   AF-Q4G412-F1
#
_cell.length_a   1.000
_cell.length_b   1.000
_cell.length_c   1.000
_cell.angle_alpha   90.00
_cell.angle_beta   90.00
_cell.angle_gamma   90.00
#
_symmetry.space_group_name_H-M   'P 1'
#
loop_
_entity.id
_entity.type
_entity.pdbx_description
1 polymer ?
#
loop_
_entity_poly.entity_id
_entity_poly.type
_entity_poly.pdbx_seq_one_letter_code
_entity_poly.pdbx_strand_id
1 'polypeptide(L)'
;TVRAFLNCDRYSVGLLDMTKQKEFFDVWPVLMGEVPPYSGPRTPDGREINFYKVIDYILHGKEDIKVIPNPPPDHWALVSGLPTYVAQNGLICNIMNAPAEDFFAFQKEPLDESGWMIKNVLSMPIVNKKEEIVGVATFYNRKDGKPFDEMDETLMESLAQFLGWSVLNPDTYESMNKLENRKDIF
;
A
#
# COMPACT_ATOMS: atom_id res chain seq x y z
N THR A 1 -14.77 -2.52 -15.88
CA THR A 1 -13.95 -2.58 -14.66
C THR A 1 -13.54 -1.19 -14.25
N VAL A 2 -13.48 -0.88 -12.95
CA VAL A 2 -13.27 0.48 -12.40
C VAL A 2 -11.98 1.17 -12.89
N ARG A 3 -11.00 0.39 -13.35
CA ARG A 3 -9.74 0.85 -13.97
C ARG A 3 -9.86 1.89 -15.09
N ALA A 4 -10.97 1.88 -15.84
CA ALA A 4 -11.19 2.89 -16.89
C ALA A 4 -11.49 4.29 -16.33
N PHE A 5 -11.99 4.36 -15.10
CA PHE A 5 -12.35 5.62 -14.43
C PHE A 5 -11.19 6.28 -13.70
N LEU A 6 -10.14 5.51 -13.36
CA LEU A 6 -9.03 5.98 -12.53
C LEU A 6 -8.02 6.88 -13.28
N ASN A 7 -8.20 7.08 -14.59
CA ASN A 7 -7.45 7.97 -15.49
C ASN A 7 -5.95 8.18 -15.18
N CYS A 8 -5.25 7.12 -14.76
CA CYS A 8 -3.83 7.12 -14.43
C CYS A 8 -3.06 6.05 -15.20
N ASP A 9 -1.75 6.22 -15.32
CA ASP A 9 -0.87 5.30 -16.05
C ASP A 9 -0.61 4.02 -15.26
N ARG A 10 -0.35 4.16 -13.97
CA ARG A 10 -0.05 3.05 -13.07
C ARG A 10 -0.61 3.33 -11.68
N TYR A 11 -0.96 2.28 -10.97
CA TYR A 11 -1.21 2.37 -9.55
C TYR A 11 -0.78 1.08 -8.85
N SER A 12 -0.39 1.21 -7.59
CA SER A 12 0.06 0.11 -6.75
C SER A 12 -0.70 0.13 -5.44
N VAL A 13 -1.12 -1.04 -4.98
CA VAL A 13 -1.80 -1.22 -3.68
C VAL A 13 -0.91 -2.08 -2.80
N GLY A 14 -0.35 -1.48 -1.76
CA GLY A 14 0.40 -2.19 -0.72
C GLY A 14 -0.53 -2.54 0.44
N LEU A 15 -0.61 -3.82 0.80
CA LEU A 15 -1.36 -4.30 1.95
C LEU A 15 -0.43 -4.44 3.15
N LEU A 16 -0.84 -3.87 4.28
CA LEU A 16 -0.10 -3.95 5.53
C LEU A 16 -0.45 -5.23 6.28
N ASP A 17 0.53 -5.75 7.01
CA ASP A 17 0.29 -6.79 7.97
C ASP A 17 -0.60 -6.26 9.11
N MET A 18 -1.72 -6.95 9.33
CA MET A 18 -2.74 -6.58 10.33
C MET A 18 -2.50 -7.24 11.69
N THR A 19 -1.46 -8.07 11.83
CA THR A 19 -1.16 -8.74 13.09
C THR A 19 -0.66 -7.73 14.14
N LYS A 20 -1.44 -7.55 15.22
CA LYS A 20 -1.11 -6.61 16.32
C LYS A 20 -0.03 -7.11 17.26
N GLN A 21 0.18 -8.42 17.29
CA GLN A 21 1.13 -9.08 18.19
C GLN A 21 1.98 -10.02 17.36
N LYS A 22 3.29 -9.77 17.35
CA LYS A 22 4.28 -10.76 16.98
C LYS A 22 4.13 -11.96 17.90
N GLU A 23 4.12 -13.17 17.34
CA GLU A 23 4.02 -14.37 18.15
C GLU A 23 5.28 -14.49 19.03
N PHE A 24 5.22 -15.27 20.11
CA PHE A 24 6.35 -15.44 21.02
C PHE A 24 7.67 -15.76 20.29
N PHE A 25 7.61 -16.61 19.26
CA PHE A 25 8.77 -17.00 18.45
C PHE A 25 9.33 -15.86 17.59
N ASP A 26 8.51 -14.88 17.21
CA ASP A 26 8.94 -13.70 16.45
C ASP A 26 9.65 -12.68 17.35
N VAL A 27 9.30 -12.64 18.64
CA VAL A 27 9.90 -11.73 19.64
C VAL A 27 11.10 -12.38 20.34
N TRP A 28 11.20 -13.71 20.31
CA TRP A 28 12.25 -14.47 20.99
C TRP A 28 13.68 -14.02 20.62
N PRO A 29 14.06 -13.86 19.34
CA PRO A 29 15.40 -13.39 18.98
C PRO A 29 15.71 -11.99 19.52
N VAL A 30 14.69 -11.14 19.65
CA VAL A 30 14.82 -9.79 20.23
C VAL A 30 15.03 -9.85 21.75
N LEU A 31 14.27 -10.69 22.45
CA LEU A 31 14.40 -10.89 23.90
C LEU A 31 15.74 -11.54 24.28
N MET A 32 16.24 -12.43 23.43
CA MET A 32 17.56 -13.06 23.57
C MET A 32 18.73 -12.11 23.22
N GLY A 33 18.43 -10.92 22.70
CA GLY A 33 19.43 -9.93 22.28
C GLY A 33 20.15 -10.28 20.98
N GLU A 34 19.66 -11.27 20.23
CA GLU A 34 20.22 -11.69 18.94
C GLU A 34 19.86 -10.72 17.81
N VAL A 35 18.69 -10.08 17.91
CA VAL A 35 18.19 -9.09 16.95
C VAL A 35 17.79 -7.81 17.69
N PRO A 36 18.18 -6.62 17.22
CA PRO A 36 17.75 -5.37 17.85
C PRO A 36 16.23 -5.20 17.74
N PRO A 37 15.57 -4.58 18.74
CA PRO A 37 14.14 -4.30 18.68
C PRO A 37 13.82 -3.35 17.52
N TYR A 38 12.66 -3.54 16.91
CA TYR A 38 12.21 -2.71 15.79
C TYR A 38 12.10 -1.24 16.21
N SER A 39 12.88 -0.39 15.54
CA SER A 39 12.92 1.06 15.73
C SER A 39 12.42 1.84 14.50
N GLY A 40 11.79 1.16 13.54
CA GLY A 40 11.25 1.78 12.34
C GLY A 40 9.92 2.50 12.56
N PRO A 41 9.37 3.14 11.51
CA PRO A 41 8.12 3.86 11.58
C PRO A 41 6.96 2.92 11.91
N ARG A 42 6.01 3.42 12.70
CA ARG A 42 4.83 2.67 13.12
C ARG A 42 3.57 3.36 12.62
N THR A 43 2.53 2.58 12.39
CA THR A 43 1.18 3.11 12.13
C THR A 43 0.67 3.91 13.35
N PRO A 44 -0.37 4.76 13.19
CA PRO A 44 -0.95 5.51 14.30
C PRO A 44 -1.40 4.64 15.48
N ASP A 45 -1.79 3.39 15.22
CA ASP A 45 -2.17 2.40 16.23
C ASP A 45 -0.99 1.58 16.79
N GLY A 46 0.25 1.93 16.41
CA GLY A 46 1.48 1.39 16.99
C GLY A 46 2.01 0.11 16.36
N ARG A 47 1.45 -0.36 15.24
CA ARG A 47 1.97 -1.54 14.52
C ARG A 47 3.20 -1.19 13.70
N GLU A 48 4.09 -2.17 13.54
CA GLU A 48 5.20 -2.05 12.60
C GLU A 48 4.65 -1.95 11.17
N ILE A 49 5.20 -1.03 10.38
CA ILE A 49 4.82 -0.92 8.97
C ILE A 49 5.53 -2.02 8.20
N ASN A 50 4.79 -3.07 7.83
CA ASN A 50 5.27 -4.16 7.01
C ASN A 50 4.27 -4.43 5.87
N PHE A 51 4.70 -4.21 4.63
CA PHE A 51 3.90 -4.53 3.45
C PHE A 51 4.11 -6.01 3.10
N TYR A 52 3.14 -6.87 3.41
CA TYR A 52 3.25 -8.32 3.12
C TYR A 52 2.85 -8.67 1.68
N LYS A 53 2.15 -7.77 0.99
CA LYS A 53 1.73 -7.97 -0.40
C LYS A 53 1.59 -6.62 -1.11
N VAL A 54 2.07 -6.55 -2.34
CA VAL A 54 1.86 -5.41 -3.24
C VAL A 54 1.22 -5.91 -4.53
N ILE A 55 0.24 -5.14 -5.02
CA ILE A 55 -0.44 -5.41 -6.28
C ILE A 55 -0.23 -4.22 -7.19
N ASP A 56 0.52 -4.42 -8.27
CA ASP A 56 0.78 -3.39 -9.27
C ASP A 56 -0.17 -3.55 -10.46
N TYR A 57 -0.73 -2.43 -10.87
CA TYR A 57 -1.54 -2.30 -12.06
C TYR A 57 -0.82 -1.37 -13.03
N ILE A 58 -0.25 -1.95 -14.09
CA ILE A 58 0.43 -1.23 -15.15
C ILE A 58 -0.59 -1.07 -16.28
N LEU A 59 -1.10 0.14 -16.48
CA LEU A 59 -2.14 0.42 -17.49
C LEU A 59 -1.59 1.13 -18.73
N HIS A 60 -0.41 1.74 -18.62
CA HIS A 60 0.26 2.40 -19.73
C HIS A 60 1.02 1.40 -20.61
N GLY A 61 0.72 1.35 -21.90
CA GLY A 61 1.34 0.43 -22.85
C GLY A 61 0.70 -0.95 -22.81
N LYS A 62 1.49 -1.99 -22.52
CA LYS A 62 0.98 -3.36 -22.36
C LYS A 62 0.38 -3.50 -20.97
N GLU A 63 -0.95 -3.60 -20.89
CA GLU A 63 -1.64 -3.83 -19.62
C GLU A 63 -1.09 -5.09 -18.94
N ASP A 64 -0.62 -4.95 -17.70
CA ASP A 64 -0.10 -6.05 -16.89
C ASP A 64 -0.48 -5.85 -15.42
N ILE A 65 -0.76 -6.94 -14.72
CA ILE A 65 -1.11 -6.94 -13.30
C ILE A 65 -0.17 -7.89 -12.59
N LYS A 66 0.62 -7.35 -11.65
CA LYS A 66 1.61 -8.12 -10.89
C LYS A 66 1.18 -8.20 -9.43
N VAL A 67 1.06 -9.42 -8.93
CA VAL A 67 0.78 -9.69 -7.51
C VAL A 67 2.07 -10.19 -6.88
N ILE A 68 2.64 -9.39 -5.98
CA ILE A 68 3.96 -9.63 -5.40
C ILE A 68 3.77 -9.89 -3.89
N PRO A 69 3.90 -11.15 -3.44
CA PRO A 69 3.99 -11.45 -2.01
C PRO A 69 5.36 -11.06 -1.48
N ASN A 70 5.43 -10.55 -0.25
CA ASN A 70 6.65 -10.10 0.42
C ASN A 70 7.53 -9.23 -0.49
N PRO A 71 7.02 -8.07 -0.95
CA PRO A 71 7.73 -7.19 -1.86
C PRO A 71 9.11 -6.81 -1.29
N PRO A 72 10.15 -6.78 -2.13
CA PRO A 72 11.46 -6.36 -1.68
C PRO A 72 11.46 -4.85 -1.37
N PRO A 73 12.37 -4.37 -0.50
CA PRO A 73 12.42 -2.95 -0.11
C PRO A 73 12.71 -1.99 -1.27
N ASP A 74 13.36 -2.47 -2.33
CA ASP A 74 13.66 -1.74 -3.55
C ASP A 74 12.52 -1.78 -4.58
N HIS A 75 11.35 -2.32 -4.22
CA HIS A 75 10.17 -2.31 -5.09
C HIS A 75 9.85 -0.88 -5.53
N TRP A 76 9.64 -0.68 -6.83
CA TRP A 76 9.53 0.64 -7.44
C TRP A 76 8.46 1.56 -6.81
N ALA A 77 7.37 0.99 -6.29
CA ALA A 77 6.33 1.77 -5.63
C ALA A 77 6.68 2.10 -4.16
N LEU A 78 7.50 1.29 -3.50
CA LEU A 78 7.86 1.43 -2.08
C LEU A 78 9.15 2.24 -1.87
N VAL A 79 10.09 2.18 -2.83
CA VAL A 79 11.42 2.78 -2.75
C VAL A 79 11.40 4.28 -2.46
N SER A 80 10.35 4.98 -2.89
CA SER A 80 10.17 6.42 -2.64
C SER A 80 10.01 6.76 -1.16
N GLY A 81 9.61 5.79 -0.32
CA GLY A 81 9.25 6.00 1.07
C GLY A 81 7.86 6.65 1.27
N LEU A 82 7.20 7.08 0.19
CA LEU A 82 5.88 7.71 0.25
C LEU A 82 4.81 6.78 0.85
N PRO A 83 4.69 5.50 0.45
CA PRO A 83 3.68 4.63 1.05
C PRO A 83 3.90 4.40 2.54
N THR A 84 5.15 4.32 2.99
CA THR A 84 5.49 4.19 4.41
C THR A 84 5.12 5.46 5.18
N TYR A 85 5.40 6.63 4.62
CA TYR A 85 5.00 7.91 5.22
C TYR A 85 3.48 8.04 5.34
N VAL A 86 2.73 7.64 4.31
CA VAL A 86 1.26 7.64 4.34
C VAL A 86 0.72 6.62 5.35
N ALA A 87 1.32 5.44 5.44
CA ALA A 87 0.97 4.43 6.45
C ALA A 87 1.28 4.90 7.89
N GLN A 88 2.31 5.73 8.08
CA GLN A 88 2.67 6.28 9.38
C GLN A 88 1.72 7.40 9.82
N ASN A 89 1.39 8.32 8.92
CA ASN A 89 0.64 9.53 9.27
C ASN A 89 -0.88 9.37 9.07
N GLY A 90 -1.31 8.45 8.20
CA GLY A 90 -2.72 8.27 7.85
C GLY A 90 -3.29 9.44 7.03
N LEU A 91 -2.46 10.20 6.33
CA LEU A 91 -2.86 11.37 5.54
C LEU A 91 -2.71 11.14 4.04
N ILE A 92 -3.62 11.72 3.26
CA ILE A 92 -3.54 11.76 1.80
C ILE A 92 -2.38 12.69 1.39
N CYS A 93 -1.59 12.26 0.41
CA CYS A 93 -0.45 13.00 -0.11
C CYS A 93 -0.56 13.12 -1.63
N ASN A 94 -0.79 14.34 -2.12
CA ASN A 94 -0.77 14.67 -3.55
C ASN A 94 0.52 15.44 -3.89
N ILE A 95 1.35 14.85 -4.74
CA ILE A 95 2.63 15.40 -5.20
C ILE A 95 2.49 15.74 -6.67
N MET A 96 2.47 17.04 -6.96
CA MET A 96 2.28 17.55 -8.32
C MET A 96 3.51 17.36 -9.22
N ASN A 97 4.70 17.37 -8.63
CA ASN A 97 5.98 17.25 -9.36
C ASN A 97 6.98 16.41 -8.55
N ALA A 98 6.94 15.09 -8.75
CA ALA A 98 7.77 14.14 -8.01
C ALA A 98 9.29 14.34 -8.21
N PRO A 99 9.80 14.66 -9.42
CA PRO A 99 11.23 14.95 -9.61
C PRO A 99 11.77 16.17 -8.86
N ALA A 100 10.91 17.11 -8.46
CA ALA A 100 11.30 18.31 -7.72
C ALA A 100 11.14 18.16 -6.19
N GLU A 101 10.63 17.02 -5.74
CA GLU A 101 10.40 16.75 -4.32
C GLU A 101 11.64 16.08 -3.72
N ASP A 102 12.30 16.77 -2.77
CA ASP A 102 13.52 16.27 -2.13
C ASP A 102 13.22 15.38 -0.91
N PHE A 103 11.99 15.43 -0.38
CA PHE A 103 11.62 14.67 0.82
C PHE A 103 11.48 13.16 0.54
N PHE A 104 11.11 12.77 -0.68
CA PHE A 104 10.90 11.38 -1.09
C PHE A 104 11.92 10.95 -2.14
N ALA A 105 12.36 9.69 -2.05
CA ALA A 105 13.38 9.14 -2.94
C ALA A 105 12.79 8.63 -4.26
N PHE A 106 12.16 9.50 -5.04
CA PHE A 106 11.66 9.12 -6.36
C PHE A 106 12.80 8.78 -7.33
N GLN A 107 12.61 7.74 -8.12
CA GLN A 107 13.56 7.34 -9.16
C GLN A 107 13.76 8.45 -10.20
N LYS A 108 15.02 8.71 -10.55
CA LYS A 108 15.42 9.70 -11.57
C LYS A 108 15.57 9.08 -12.95
N GLU A 109 15.68 7.76 -13.01
CA GLU A 109 15.81 7.00 -14.24
C GLU A 109 14.46 6.40 -14.64
N PRO A 110 14.27 6.07 -15.93
CA PRO A 110 13.09 5.36 -16.39
C PRO A 110 12.90 4.04 -15.65
N LEU A 111 11.66 3.77 -15.23
CA LEU A 111 11.33 2.52 -14.53
C LEU A 111 11.44 1.29 -15.45
N ASP A 112 11.24 1.49 -16.75
CA ASP A 112 11.26 0.43 -17.73
C ASP A 112 11.79 0.91 -19.08
N GLU A 113 12.00 -0.04 -19.99
CA GLU A 113 12.47 0.19 -21.36
C GLU A 113 11.54 1.10 -22.18
N SER A 114 10.32 1.36 -21.69
CA SER A 114 9.38 2.28 -22.34
C SER A 114 9.71 3.77 -22.10
N GLY A 115 10.66 4.07 -21.21
CA GLY A 115 11.00 5.44 -20.87
C GLY A 115 10.01 6.06 -19.86
N TRP A 116 9.18 5.26 -19.19
CA TRP A 116 8.18 5.78 -18.26
C TRP A 116 8.85 6.36 -17.01
N MET A 117 8.54 7.62 -16.70
CA MET A 117 9.04 8.34 -15.53
C MET A 117 7.89 8.87 -14.69
N ILE A 118 8.12 8.95 -13.38
CA ILE A 118 7.15 9.50 -12.43
C ILE A 118 7.14 11.02 -12.55
N LYS A 119 5.95 11.61 -12.73
CA LYS A 119 5.72 13.05 -12.85
C LYS A 119 4.87 13.56 -11.69
N ASN A 120 3.70 12.95 -11.50
CA ASN A 120 2.79 13.26 -10.39
C ASN A 120 2.34 11.97 -9.70
N VAL A 121 2.09 12.08 -8.39
CA VAL A 121 1.80 10.95 -7.52
C VAL A 121 0.70 11.35 -6.55
N LEU A 122 -0.30 10.49 -6.38
CA LEU A 122 -1.32 10.63 -5.36
C LEU A 122 -1.31 9.36 -4.51
N SER A 123 -1.07 9.48 -3.21
CA SER A 123 -1.04 8.36 -2.28
C SER A 123 -2.02 8.56 -1.14
N MET A 124 -2.73 7.50 -0.76
CA MET A 124 -3.74 7.55 0.29
C MET A 124 -3.83 6.25 1.09
N PRO A 125 -4.12 6.34 2.39
CA PRO A 125 -4.29 5.18 3.23
C PRO A 125 -5.64 4.50 2.92
N ILE A 126 -5.65 3.17 3.01
CA ILE A 126 -6.87 2.37 3.02
C ILE A 126 -7.15 2.06 4.48
N VAL A 127 -8.30 2.51 4.98
CA VAL A 127 -8.65 2.45 6.41
C VAL A 127 -9.87 1.57 6.61
N ASN A 128 -9.83 0.65 7.58
CA ASN A 128 -10.98 -0.19 7.92
C ASN A 128 -12.01 0.55 8.81
N LYS A 129 -13.12 -0.13 9.14
CA LYS A 129 -14.16 0.44 10.03
C LYS A 129 -13.69 0.74 11.46
N LYS A 130 -12.55 0.19 11.87
CA LYS A 130 -11.94 0.41 13.20
C LYS A 130 -10.90 1.54 13.17
N GLU A 131 -10.84 2.31 12.08
CA GLU A 131 -9.86 3.38 11.86
C GLU A 131 -8.40 2.88 11.82
N GLU A 132 -8.20 1.59 11.53
CA GLU A 132 -6.88 1.00 11.36
C GLU A 132 -6.49 1.03 9.88
N ILE A 133 -5.27 1.47 9.59
CA ILE A 133 -4.72 1.45 8.23
C ILE A 133 -4.42 0.00 7.86
N VAL A 134 -5.07 -0.48 6.80
CA VAL A 134 -4.92 -1.85 6.27
C VAL A 134 -4.04 -1.93 5.03
N GLY A 135 -3.78 -0.79 4.42
CA GLY A 135 -2.95 -0.71 3.22
C GLY A 135 -2.80 0.73 2.76
N VAL A 136 -2.07 0.90 1.67
CA VAL A 136 -1.85 2.20 1.02
C VAL A 136 -2.04 2.01 -0.48
N ALA A 137 -2.87 2.85 -1.08
CA ALA A 137 -3.03 2.94 -2.52
C ALA A 137 -2.24 4.13 -3.04
N THR A 138 -1.39 3.91 -4.04
CA THR A 138 -0.58 4.97 -4.67
C THR A 138 -0.79 4.96 -6.18
N PHE A 139 -1.21 6.10 -6.70
CA PHE A 139 -1.50 6.35 -8.10
C PHE A 139 -0.40 7.20 -8.70
N TYR A 140 0.03 6.86 -9.92
CA TYR A 140 1.14 7.50 -10.61
C TYR A 140 0.69 7.98 -11.98
N ASN A 141 1.03 9.23 -12.28
CA ASN A 141 0.80 9.92 -13.54
C ASN A 141 -0.67 9.91 -14.01
N ARG A 142 -1.34 11.06 -13.91
CA ARG A 142 -2.61 11.27 -14.61
C ARG A 142 -2.41 11.19 -16.13
N LYS A 143 -3.31 10.51 -16.83
CA LYS A 143 -3.20 10.23 -18.27
C LYS A 143 -3.21 11.47 -19.16
N ASP A 144 -3.82 12.56 -18.71
CA ASP A 144 -3.84 13.83 -19.44
C ASP A 144 -2.59 14.69 -19.17
N GLY A 145 -1.65 14.19 -18.37
CA GLY A 145 -0.38 14.85 -18.05
C GLY A 145 -0.48 15.98 -17.02
N LYS A 146 -1.67 16.27 -16.49
CA LYS A 146 -1.86 17.27 -15.43
C LYS A 146 -1.64 16.65 -14.05
N PRO A 147 -1.36 17.45 -13.01
CA PRO A 147 -1.42 16.99 -11.63
C PRO A 147 -2.81 16.47 -11.27
N PHE A 148 -2.90 15.63 -10.25
CA PHE A 148 -4.18 15.22 -9.66
C PHE A 148 -4.87 16.45 -9.05
N ASP A 149 -6.17 16.56 -9.28
CA ASP A 149 -7.01 17.63 -8.72
C ASP A 149 -7.89 17.13 -7.57
N GLU A 150 -8.63 18.04 -6.93
CA GLU A 150 -9.52 17.71 -5.81
C GLU A 150 -10.61 16.69 -6.18
N MET A 151 -11.03 16.65 -7.46
CA MET A 151 -12.03 15.70 -7.92
C MET A 151 -11.44 14.29 -8.01
N ASP A 152 -10.19 14.18 -8.50
CA ASP A 152 -9.43 12.94 -8.45
C ASP A 152 -9.26 12.47 -7.00
N GLU A 153 -8.85 13.36 -6.09
CA GLU A 153 -8.68 13.04 -4.66
C GLU A 153 -9.97 12.48 -4.05
N THR A 154 -11.09 13.18 -4.24
CA THR A 154 -12.40 12.77 -3.70
C THR A 154 -12.85 11.42 -4.23
N LEU A 155 -12.67 11.17 -5.53
CA LEU A 155 -13.07 9.91 -6.17
C LEU A 155 -12.24 8.74 -5.63
N MET A 156 -10.92 8.94 -5.56
CA MET A 156 -9.97 7.93 -5.12
C MET A 156 -10.13 7.63 -3.63
N GLU A 157 -10.35 8.66 -2.81
CA GLU A 157 -10.62 8.52 -1.37
C GLU A 157 -11.90 7.71 -1.15
N SER A 158 -12.97 8.03 -1.86
CA SER A 158 -14.24 7.27 -1.78
C SER A 158 -14.03 5.79 -2.13
N LEU A 159 -13.19 5.50 -3.13
CA LEU A 159 -12.83 4.14 -3.51
C LEU A 159 -11.99 3.46 -2.41
N ALA A 160 -10.97 4.13 -1.88
CA ALA A 160 -10.12 3.61 -0.81
C ALA A 160 -10.93 3.30 0.46
N GLN A 161 -11.87 4.18 0.83
CA GLN A 161 -12.77 3.98 1.96
C GLN A 161 -13.69 2.79 1.73
N PHE A 162 -14.28 2.68 0.53
CA PHE A 162 -15.10 1.53 0.17
C PHE A 162 -14.32 0.21 0.24
N LEU A 163 -13.07 0.20 -0.25
CA LEU A 163 -12.19 -0.96 -0.16
C LEU A 163 -11.89 -1.32 1.30
N GLY A 164 -11.51 -0.34 2.12
CA GLY A 164 -11.19 -0.57 3.54
C GLY A 164 -12.35 -1.14 4.34
N TRP A 165 -13.58 -0.71 4.06
CA TRP A 165 -14.78 -1.32 4.65
C TRP A 165 -15.07 -2.73 4.15
N SER A 166 -14.70 -3.04 2.91
CA SER A 166 -14.93 -4.34 2.28
C SER A 166 -13.94 -5.41 2.74
N VAL A 167 -12.74 -5.04 3.18
CA VAL A 167 -11.69 -5.98 3.65
C VAL A 167 -12.13 -6.80 4.87
N LEU A 168 -13.00 -6.25 5.73
CA LEU A 168 -13.52 -6.98 6.90
C LEU A 168 -14.36 -8.22 6.52
N ASN A 169 -14.91 -8.26 5.30
CA ASN A 169 -15.77 -9.37 4.89
C ASN A 169 -14.94 -10.65 4.65
N PRO A 170 -13.91 -10.66 3.77
CA PRO A 170 -13.03 -11.83 3.59
C PRO A 170 -12.39 -12.35 4.89
N ASP A 171 -11.90 -11.48 5.76
CA ASP A 171 -11.22 -11.89 7.01
C ASP A 171 -12.17 -12.63 7.96
N THR A 172 -13.44 -12.21 8.01
CA THR A 172 -14.49 -12.87 8.79
C THR A 172 -14.81 -14.24 8.18
N TYR A 173 -14.91 -14.33 6.85
CA TYR A 173 -15.13 -15.58 6.15
C TYR A 173 -13.99 -16.58 6.34
N GLU A 174 -12.73 -16.15 6.26
CA GLU A 174 -11.57 -17.03 6.45
C GLU A 174 -11.49 -17.55 7.91
N SER A 175 -11.79 -16.67 8.87
CA SER A 175 -11.88 -17.04 10.29
C SER A 175 -13.01 -18.04 10.55
N MET A 176 -14.18 -17.84 9.95
CA MET A 176 -15.29 -18.81 10.01
C MET A 176 -14.90 -20.15 9.39
N ASN A 177 -14.24 -20.15 8.23
CA ASN A 177 -13.85 -21.37 7.53
C ASN A 177 -12.81 -22.17 8.33
N LYS A 178 -11.86 -21.49 9.01
CA LYS A 178 -10.92 -22.13 9.95
C LYS A 178 -11.63 -22.72 11.17
N LEU A 179 -12.69 -22.08 11.66
CA LEU A 179 -13.52 -22.58 12.77
C LEU A 179 -14.35 -23.80 12.37
N GLU A 180 -14.93 -23.81 11.16
CA GLU A 180 -15.67 -24.95 10.62
C GLU A 180 -14.75 -26.15 10.41
N ASN A 181 -13.60 -25.97 9.75
CA ASN A 181 -12.62 -27.04 9.58
C ASN A 181 -12.10 -27.62 10.90
N ARG A 182 -12.12 -26.86 12.02
CA ARG A 182 -11.77 -27.39 13.36
C ARG A 182 -12.88 -28.21 13.99
N LYS A 183 -14.15 -27.98 13.64
CA LYS A 183 -15.28 -28.76 14.14
C LYS A 183 -15.34 -30.15 13.50
N ASP A 184 -14.90 -30.29 12.26
CA ASP A 184 -14.88 -31.56 11.53
C ASP A 184 -13.79 -32.55 11.99
N ILE A 185 -12.92 -32.13 12.92
CA ILE A 185 -11.83 -32.96 13.48
C ILE A 185 -12.24 -33.59 14.83
N PHE A 186 -13.50 -33.41 15.28
CA PHE A 186 -14.05 -34.00 16.50
C PHE A 186 -15.30 -34.83 16.24
#